data_AF-A0A7X1NSW3-F1
#
_entry.id   AF-A0A7X1NSW3-F1
#
_cell.length_a   1.000
_cell.length_b   1.000
_cell.length_c   1.000
_cell.angle_alpha   90.00
_cell.angle_beta   90.00
_cell.angle_gamma   90.00
#
_symmetry.space_group_name_H-M   'P 1'
#
loop_
_entity.id
_entity.type
_entity.pdbx_description
1 polymer ?
#
loop_
_entity_poly.entity_id
_entity_poly.type
_entity_poly.pdbx_seq_one_letter_code
_entity_poly.pdbx_strand_id
1 'polypeptide(L)'
;MKKMLLGAVGMSVVLASCGGAAVDNNRGIRSEFQLATDVRDTETGRTLPKGTYVICDNRDTDVELNVNWLAGTSALNLLAYGEYYGEGRNLATYQVNPNTGGSATLPFTINRFTAPQSLNGVQPQSIIVTPVNNVTIKGYTRLGVQATNAQGVLGSVQMSNYVFPVVDCL
;
A
#
# COMPACT_ATOMS: atom_id res chain seq x y z
N MET A 1 -49.75 26.82 -19.02
CA MET A 1 -49.97 25.45 -18.48
C MET A 1 -48.63 24.75 -18.38
N LYS A 2 -48.24 24.34 -17.16
CA LYS A 2 -47.02 23.57 -16.84
C LYS A 2 -47.09 22.18 -17.49
N LYS A 3 -46.00 21.74 -18.12
CA LYS A 3 -45.70 20.31 -18.25
C LYS A 3 -44.25 20.09 -17.82
N MET A 4 -44.12 19.59 -16.59
CA MET A 4 -42.89 19.05 -16.03
C MET A 4 -42.61 17.72 -16.72
N LEU A 5 -41.42 17.56 -17.27
CA LEU A 5 -40.85 16.24 -17.58
C LEU A 5 -39.70 16.03 -16.61
N LEU A 6 -40.06 15.42 -15.47
CA LEU A 6 -39.17 14.88 -14.48
C LEU A 6 -38.87 13.43 -14.87
N GLY A 7 -37.61 13.02 -14.70
CA GLY A 7 -37.32 11.69 -14.17
C GLY A 7 -36.99 10.59 -15.17
N ALA A 8 -35.70 10.45 -15.46
CA ALA A 8 -35.03 9.15 -15.45
C ALA A 8 -33.51 9.37 -15.32
N VAL A 9 -33.06 9.87 -14.16
CA VAL A 9 -31.67 9.65 -13.73
C VAL A 9 -31.59 8.19 -13.31
N GLY A 10 -31.51 7.31 -14.30
CA GLY A 10 -31.25 5.88 -14.13
C GLY A 10 -29.77 5.64 -13.87
N MET A 11 -29.23 6.23 -12.80
CA MET A 11 -27.92 5.85 -12.26
C MET A 11 -28.09 5.56 -10.77
N SER A 12 -28.62 4.38 -10.51
CA SER A 12 -28.59 3.73 -9.19
C SER A 12 -28.35 2.25 -9.48
N VAL A 13 -27.10 1.91 -9.77
CA VAL A 13 -26.25 1.12 -8.87
C VAL A 13 -26.88 -0.24 -8.57
N VAL A 14 -26.86 -1.13 -9.57
CA VAL A 14 -26.90 -2.58 -9.34
C VAL A 14 -25.47 -3.08 -9.42
N LEU A 15 -24.68 -2.82 -8.37
CA LEU A 15 -23.47 -3.57 -8.05
C LEU A 15 -23.53 -3.97 -6.57
N ALA A 16 -24.64 -4.59 -6.18
CA ALA A 16 -24.82 -5.13 -4.83
C ALA A 16 -24.20 -6.54 -4.65
N SER A 17 -23.41 -7.05 -5.60
CA SER A 17 -22.83 -8.41 -5.50
C SER A 17 -21.34 -8.53 -5.81
N CYS A 18 -20.66 -7.44 -6.18
CA CYS A 18 -19.22 -7.46 -6.40
C CYS A 18 -18.57 -6.90 -5.14
N GLY A 19 -18.07 -7.78 -4.27
CA GLY A 19 -17.23 -7.37 -3.15
C GLY A 19 -16.19 -6.33 -3.58
N GLY A 20 -15.91 -5.37 -2.71
CA GLY A 20 -14.96 -4.30 -2.95
C GLY A 20 -14.11 -4.06 -1.71
N ALA A 21 -12.93 -3.48 -1.92
CA ALA A 21 -12.04 -3.05 -0.85
C ALA A 21 -11.34 -1.76 -1.25
N ALA A 22 -10.98 -0.94 -0.26
CA ALA A 22 -10.23 0.29 -0.43
C ALA A 22 -9.26 0.51 0.73
N VAL A 23 -8.12 1.15 0.45
CA VAL A 23 -7.21 1.62 1.49
C VAL A 23 -7.82 2.86 2.16
N ASP A 24 -7.89 2.85 3.49
CA ASP A 24 -8.26 4.02 4.28
C ASP A 24 -7.03 4.89 4.55
N ASN A 25 -6.79 5.85 3.67
CA ASN A 25 -5.67 6.78 3.79
C ASN A 25 -5.81 7.77 4.96
N ASN A 26 -7.01 7.96 5.52
CA ASN A 26 -7.24 8.94 6.59
C ASN A 26 -6.76 8.44 7.95
N ARG A 27 -6.74 7.12 8.16
CA ARG A 27 -6.22 6.49 9.38
C ARG A 27 -4.70 6.31 9.35
N GLY A 28 -4.06 6.71 8.24
CA GLY A 28 -2.63 6.59 8.03
C GLY A 28 -2.18 5.16 7.71
N ILE A 29 -0.97 5.04 7.20
CA ILE A 29 -0.29 3.75 7.02
C ILE A 29 0.98 3.84 7.86
N ARG A 30 1.33 2.77 8.55
CA ARG A 30 2.44 2.76 9.51
C ARG A 30 3.40 1.65 9.15
N SER A 31 4.68 1.96 9.27
CA SER A 31 5.77 0.98 9.31
C SER A 31 6.38 1.02 10.70
N GLU A 32 6.96 -0.08 11.14
CA GLU A 32 7.82 -0.13 12.32
C GLU A 32 8.94 0.92 12.27
N PHE A 33 9.44 1.23 11.06
CA PHE A 33 10.60 2.11 10.89
C PHE A 33 10.21 3.50 10.37
N GLN A 34 10.88 4.51 10.93
CA GLN A 34 10.80 5.91 10.52
C GLN A 34 12.18 6.55 10.40
N LEU A 35 12.30 7.56 9.55
CA LEU A 35 13.49 8.40 9.47
C LEU A 35 13.71 9.17 10.77
N ALA A 36 14.91 9.07 11.35
CA ALA A 36 15.28 9.78 12.57
C ALA A 36 15.65 11.26 12.32
N THR A 37 16.01 11.60 11.09
CA THR A 37 16.41 12.92 10.62
C THR A 37 15.83 13.19 9.24
N ASP A 38 15.87 14.44 8.79
CA ASP A 38 15.60 14.74 7.39
C ASP A 38 16.67 14.08 6.51
N VAL A 39 16.26 13.52 5.38
CA VAL A 39 17.12 12.82 4.43
C VAL A 39 16.90 13.41 3.06
N ARG A 40 17.97 13.70 2.32
CA ARG A 40 17.87 14.06 0.92
C ARG A 40 18.10 12.83 0.06
N ASP A 41 17.09 12.44 -0.71
CA ASP A 41 17.24 11.47 -1.78
C ASP A 41 18.21 12.04 -2.82
N THR A 42 19.32 11.36 -3.02
CA THR A 42 20.38 11.78 -3.94
C THR A 42 20.01 11.56 -5.41
N GLU A 43 19.07 10.66 -5.71
CA GLU A 43 18.63 10.38 -7.08
C GLU A 43 17.57 11.38 -7.54
N THR A 44 16.55 11.63 -6.71
CA THR A 44 15.46 12.54 -7.06
C THR A 44 15.68 13.98 -6.58
N GLY A 45 16.64 14.20 -5.68
CA GLY A 45 16.89 15.49 -5.02
C GLY A 45 15.86 15.86 -3.94
N ARG A 46 14.84 15.03 -3.71
CA ARG A 46 13.74 15.26 -2.75
C ARG A 46 14.23 15.13 -1.31
N THR A 47 13.84 16.07 -0.45
CA THR A 47 14.00 15.91 1.00
C THR A 47 12.81 15.17 1.60
N LEU A 48 13.09 14.04 2.25
CA LEU A 48 12.16 13.28 3.06
C LEU A 48 12.31 13.75 4.52
N PRO A 49 11.24 14.26 5.15
CA PRO A 49 11.33 14.77 6.50
C PRO A 49 11.53 13.64 7.52
N LYS A 50 12.12 13.99 8.67
CA LYS A 50 12.09 13.17 9.87
C LYS A 50 10.68 12.68 10.17
N GLY A 51 10.55 11.43 10.62
CA GLY A 51 9.28 10.78 10.91
C GLY A 51 8.60 10.14 9.70
N THR A 52 9.17 10.27 8.49
CA THR A 52 8.70 9.52 7.31
C THR A 52 8.83 8.02 7.56
N TYR A 53 7.73 7.28 7.40
CA TYR A 53 7.73 5.82 7.47
C TYR A 53 8.47 5.21 6.27
N VAL A 54 9.30 4.20 6.52
CA VAL A 54 10.16 3.56 5.50
C VAL A 54 9.99 2.04 5.49
N ILE A 55 10.40 1.38 4.42
CA ILE A 55 10.56 -0.08 4.37
C ILE A 55 12.05 -0.41 4.36
N CYS A 56 12.46 -1.32 5.22
CA CYS A 56 13.83 -1.83 5.22
C CYS A 56 14.02 -2.87 4.13
N ASP A 57 15.04 -2.70 3.31
CA ASP A 57 15.40 -3.69 2.28
C ASP A 57 16.19 -4.86 2.87
N ASN A 58 17.05 -4.60 3.84
CA ASN A 58 17.96 -5.59 4.41
C ASN A 58 17.41 -6.29 5.68
N ARG A 59 16.19 -5.95 6.11
CA ARG A 59 15.51 -6.53 7.27
C ARG A 59 14.02 -6.63 7.03
N ASP A 60 13.39 -7.54 7.78
CA ASP A 60 11.94 -7.69 7.77
C ASP A 60 11.32 -6.42 8.38
N THR A 61 10.25 -5.92 7.77
CA THR A 61 9.57 -4.68 8.18
C THR A 61 8.11 -4.95 8.44
N ASP A 62 7.65 -4.72 9.66
CA ASP A 62 6.23 -4.80 10.00
C ASP A 62 5.50 -3.53 9.56
N VAL A 63 4.36 -3.73 8.91
CA VAL A 63 3.55 -2.67 8.30
C VAL A 63 2.08 -2.88 8.64
N GLU A 64 1.40 -1.77 8.92
CA GLU A 64 -0.03 -1.74 9.16
C GLU A 64 -0.74 -0.98 8.04
N LEU A 65 -1.67 -1.65 7.36
CA LEU A 65 -2.54 -1.04 6.35
C LEU A 65 -3.98 -0.98 6.85
N ASN A 66 -4.54 0.22 6.90
CA ASN A 66 -5.96 0.40 7.18
C ASN A 66 -6.78 0.19 5.91
N VAL A 67 -7.78 -0.68 5.97
CA VAL A 67 -8.63 -1.02 4.83
C VAL A 67 -10.09 -1.05 5.22
N ASN A 68 -10.94 -0.72 4.25
CA ASN A 68 -12.38 -0.86 4.30
C ASN A 68 -12.82 -1.83 3.21
N TRP A 69 -13.85 -2.64 3.47
CA TRP A 69 -14.42 -3.55 2.48
C TRP A 69 -15.94 -3.60 2.54
N LEU A 70 -16.54 -3.98 1.42
CA LEU A 70 -17.98 -4.14 1.25
C LEU A 70 -18.41 -5.59 1.54
N ALA A 71 -19.70 -5.78 1.84
CA ALA A 71 -20.29 -7.10 1.81
C ALA A 71 -20.11 -7.72 0.41
N GLY A 72 -19.96 -9.04 0.34
CA GLY A 72 -19.60 -9.79 -0.86
C GLY A 72 -18.10 -10.02 -1.05
N THR A 73 -17.24 -9.36 -0.27
CA THR A 73 -15.79 -9.64 -0.22
C THR A 73 -15.52 -10.86 0.66
N SER A 74 -14.86 -11.89 0.14
CA SER A 74 -14.43 -13.08 0.89
C SER A 74 -12.99 -12.99 1.37
N ALA A 75 -12.14 -12.29 0.63
CA ALA A 75 -10.73 -12.10 0.98
C ALA A 75 -10.19 -10.73 0.55
N LEU A 76 -9.15 -10.29 1.24
CA LEU A 76 -8.37 -9.08 0.97
C LEU A 76 -6.93 -9.48 0.68
N ASN A 77 -6.47 -9.25 -0.54
CA ASN A 77 -5.08 -9.47 -0.93
C ASN A 77 -4.32 -8.15 -0.80
N LEU A 78 -3.29 -8.14 0.03
CA LEU A 78 -2.40 -7.00 0.20
C LEU A 78 -1.28 -7.09 -0.82
N LEU A 79 -1.06 -5.99 -1.53
CA LEU A 79 -0.15 -5.93 -2.66
C LEU A 79 0.89 -4.83 -2.43
N ALA A 80 2.13 -5.06 -2.83
CA ALA A 80 3.16 -4.03 -2.97
C ALA A 80 3.45 -3.79 -4.46
N TYR A 81 3.62 -2.52 -4.82
CA TYR A 81 4.03 -2.09 -6.15
C TYR A 81 5.22 -1.15 -6.04
N GLY A 82 6.21 -1.31 -6.91
CA GLY A 82 7.23 -0.28 -7.12
C GLY A 82 6.58 0.95 -7.76
N GLU A 83 6.92 2.16 -7.30
CA GLU A 83 6.30 3.40 -7.79
C GLU A 83 6.60 3.67 -9.27
N TYR A 84 7.83 3.36 -9.71
CA TYR A 84 8.30 3.67 -11.07
C TYR A 84 8.16 2.48 -12.04
N TYR A 85 8.30 1.26 -11.53
CA TYR A 85 8.23 0.02 -12.30
C TYR A 85 7.75 -1.10 -11.37
N GLY A 86 6.68 -1.81 -11.71
CA GLY A 86 6.31 -2.96 -10.90
C GLY A 86 5.06 -3.71 -11.33
N GLU A 87 5.22 -5.02 -11.47
CA GLU A 87 4.15 -5.98 -11.25
C GLU A 87 3.79 -5.99 -9.75
N GLY A 88 2.50 -6.13 -9.43
CA GLY A 88 2.05 -6.19 -8.05
C GLY A 88 2.51 -7.49 -7.39
N ARG A 89 3.17 -7.39 -6.23
CA ARG A 89 3.53 -8.56 -5.43
C ARG A 89 2.53 -8.77 -4.31
N ASN A 90 1.95 -9.96 -4.22
CA ASN A 90 1.13 -10.34 -3.07
C ASN A 90 1.99 -10.49 -1.82
N LEU A 91 1.59 -9.81 -0.75
CA LEU A 91 2.26 -9.81 0.55
C LEU A 91 1.53 -10.73 1.53
N ALA A 92 0.20 -10.64 1.55
CA ALA A 92 -0.65 -11.38 2.48
C ALA A 92 -2.09 -11.44 1.97
N THR A 93 -2.82 -12.48 2.37
CA THR A 93 -4.24 -12.62 2.08
C THR A 93 -5.01 -12.82 3.38
N TYR A 94 -6.00 -11.96 3.65
CA TYR A 94 -6.87 -12.03 4.83
C TYR A 94 -8.25 -12.49 4.42
N GLN A 95 -8.74 -13.55 5.05
CA GLN A 95 -10.13 -13.97 4.88
C GLN A 95 -11.04 -13.05 5.71
N VAL A 96 -12.17 -12.64 5.13
CA VAL A 96 -13.19 -11.83 5.80
C VAL A 96 -14.57 -12.46 5.62
N ASN A 97 -15.52 -12.12 6.48
CA ASN A 97 -16.87 -12.64 6.37
C ASN A 97 -17.60 -11.97 5.19
N PRO A 98 -17.98 -12.72 4.12
CA PRO A 98 -18.60 -12.13 2.95
C PRO A 98 -20.01 -11.60 3.20
N ASN A 99 -20.65 -11.98 4.31
CA ASN A 99 -21.99 -11.48 4.65
C ASN A 99 -21.96 -10.06 5.23
N THR A 100 -20.78 -9.53 5.57
CA THR A 100 -20.63 -8.24 6.24
C THR A 100 -19.49 -7.43 5.63
N GLY A 101 -19.77 -6.16 5.30
CA GLY A 101 -18.72 -5.17 5.09
C GLY A 101 -18.03 -4.81 6.41
N GLY A 102 -16.90 -4.13 6.35
CA GLY A 102 -16.16 -3.77 7.54
C GLY A 102 -14.93 -2.91 7.29
N SER A 103 -14.19 -2.68 8.37
CA SER A 103 -12.92 -1.95 8.37
C SER A 103 -11.96 -2.59 9.35
N ALA A 104 -10.68 -2.66 9.01
CA ALA A 104 -9.65 -3.18 9.90
C ALA A 104 -8.28 -2.57 9.61
N THR A 105 -7.42 -2.62 10.63
CA THR A 105 -5.98 -2.43 10.48
C THR A 105 -5.38 -3.82 10.27
N LEU A 106 -4.75 -4.04 9.13
CA LEU A 106 -4.16 -5.33 8.77
C LEU A 106 -2.63 -5.26 8.96
N PRO A 107 -2.07 -5.97 9.94
CA PRO A 107 -0.62 -6.05 10.15
C PRO A 107 -0.02 -7.16 9.28
N PHE A 108 1.03 -6.85 8.54
CA PHE A 108 1.78 -7.80 7.73
C PHE A 108 3.27 -7.44 7.72
N THR A 109 4.10 -8.43 7.42
CA THR A 109 5.55 -8.26 7.33
C THR A 109 5.98 -8.24 5.88
N ILE A 110 6.74 -7.21 5.48
CA ILE A 110 7.51 -7.21 4.24
C ILE A 110 8.87 -7.80 4.58
N ASN A 111 9.14 -8.99 4.05
CA ASN A 111 10.41 -9.68 4.32
C ASN A 111 11.60 -8.92 3.70
N ARG A 112 12.80 -9.12 4.24
CA ARG A 112 14.04 -8.62 3.66
C ARG A 112 14.17 -9.03 2.18
N PHE A 113 14.71 -8.14 1.36
CA PHE A 113 14.94 -8.30 -0.07
C PHE A 113 13.66 -8.61 -0.87
N THR A 114 12.48 -8.31 -0.32
CA THR A 114 11.20 -8.56 -1.00
C THR A 114 10.45 -7.32 -1.45
N ALA A 115 10.86 -6.14 -0.99
CA ALA A 115 10.33 -4.88 -1.50
C ALA A 115 10.52 -4.83 -3.02
N PRO A 116 9.50 -4.44 -3.82
CA PRO A 116 9.63 -4.31 -5.26
C PRO A 116 10.72 -3.28 -5.60
N GLN A 117 11.92 -3.76 -5.89
CA GLN A 117 13.07 -2.91 -6.13
C GLN A 117 12.96 -2.30 -7.52
N SER A 118 13.14 -0.97 -7.59
CA SER A 118 13.48 -0.31 -8.85
C SER A 118 14.88 -0.79 -9.24
N LEU A 119 14.95 -1.67 -10.23
CA LEU A 119 16.20 -2.23 -10.74
C LEU A 119 17.05 -1.15 -11.41
N ASN A 120 18.29 -0.96 -10.91
CA ASN A 120 19.46 -0.64 -11.73
C ASN A 120 20.77 -0.96 -10.97
N GLY A 121 21.02 -2.25 -10.75
CA GLY A 121 22.37 -2.84 -10.85
C GLY A 121 23.54 -2.31 -9.99
N VAL A 122 23.32 -1.59 -8.89
CA VAL A 122 24.42 -1.17 -7.99
C VAL A 122 24.48 -2.08 -6.77
N GLN A 123 25.62 -2.75 -6.60
CA GLN A 123 25.92 -3.56 -5.41
C GLN A 123 25.83 -2.69 -4.14
N PRO A 124 25.19 -3.17 -3.06
CA PRO A 124 25.13 -2.44 -1.80
C PRO A 124 26.53 -2.32 -1.21
N GLN A 125 27.08 -1.10 -1.20
CA GLN A 125 28.30 -0.82 -0.45
C GLN A 125 27.92 -0.66 1.01
N SER A 126 28.54 -1.46 1.88
CA SER A 126 28.37 -1.37 3.32
C SER A 126 28.78 0.02 3.80
N ILE A 127 27.84 0.77 4.35
CA ILE A 127 28.14 1.94 5.18
C ILE A 127 27.53 1.70 6.55
N ILE A 128 28.41 1.35 7.49
CA ILE A 128 28.14 1.31 8.92
C ILE A 128 28.24 2.73 9.44
N VAL A 129 27.12 3.38 9.81
CA VAL A 129 27.14 4.48 10.81
C VAL A 129 25.76 4.64 11.45
N THR A 130 25.65 4.45 12.76
CA THR A 130 24.53 4.96 13.59
C THR A 130 24.75 6.46 13.85
N PRO A 131 23.79 7.39 13.68
CA PRO A 131 22.41 7.31 13.19
C PRO A 131 22.34 7.31 11.65
N VAL A 132 21.16 6.99 11.07
CA VAL A 132 20.97 6.95 9.60
C VAL A 132 20.99 8.36 9.00
N ASN A 133 22.18 8.96 8.93
CA ASN A 133 22.40 10.32 8.45
C ASN A 133 22.52 10.34 6.91
N ASN A 134 22.92 9.21 6.32
CA ASN A 134 23.01 9.00 4.88
C ASN A 134 22.22 7.74 4.52
N VAL A 135 20.92 7.90 4.29
CA VAL A 135 20.08 6.82 3.77
C VAL A 135 20.17 6.83 2.25
N THR A 136 20.66 5.76 1.64
CA THR A 136 20.47 5.56 0.20
C THR A 136 19.06 5.06 -0.03
N ILE A 137 18.24 5.86 -0.72
CA ILE A 137 16.90 5.44 -1.14
C ILE A 137 17.09 4.48 -2.32
N LYS A 138 16.67 3.22 -2.15
CA LYS A 138 16.76 2.17 -3.19
C LYS A 138 15.58 2.19 -4.16
N GLY A 139 14.51 2.88 -3.78
CA GLY A 139 13.30 2.99 -4.55
C GLY A 139 12.12 3.34 -3.67
N TYR A 140 10.94 3.24 -4.27
CA TYR A 140 9.69 3.67 -3.67
C TYR A 140 8.64 2.59 -3.86
N THR A 141 7.94 2.23 -2.79
CA THR A 141 6.91 1.19 -2.77
C THR A 141 5.57 1.78 -2.35
N ARG A 142 4.52 1.47 -3.11
CA ARG A 142 3.14 1.80 -2.79
C ARG A 142 2.40 0.51 -2.44
N LEU A 143 1.61 0.56 -1.38
CA LEU A 143 0.79 -0.57 -0.97
C LEU A 143 -0.60 -0.48 -1.61
N GLY A 144 -1.22 -1.61 -1.84
CA GLY A 144 -2.59 -1.69 -2.32
C GLY A 144 -3.35 -2.86 -1.70
N VAL A 145 -4.66 -2.84 -1.90
CA VAL A 145 -5.56 -3.93 -1.54
C VAL A 145 -6.40 -4.32 -2.75
N GLN A 146 -6.60 -5.62 -2.93
CA GLN A 146 -7.50 -6.18 -3.93
C GLN A 146 -8.49 -7.12 -3.26
N ALA A 147 -9.78 -6.83 -3.40
CA ALA A 147 -10.84 -7.71 -2.93
C ALA A 147 -10.95 -8.96 -3.81
N THR A 148 -11.23 -10.10 -3.20
CA THR A 148 -11.74 -11.30 -3.86
C THR A 148 -13.17 -11.52 -3.38
N ASN A 149 -14.10 -11.85 -4.28
CA ASN A 149 -15.46 -12.20 -3.88
C ASN A 149 -15.62 -13.70 -3.53
N ALA A 150 -16.80 -14.09 -3.05
CA ALA A 150 -17.06 -15.49 -2.66
C ALA A 150 -16.87 -16.52 -3.79
N GLN A 151 -16.92 -16.08 -5.05
CA GLN A 151 -16.71 -16.90 -6.25
C GLN A 151 -15.23 -16.93 -6.70
N GLY A 152 -14.32 -16.29 -5.96
CA GLY A 152 -12.90 -16.24 -6.31
C GLY A 152 -12.54 -15.17 -7.36
N VAL A 153 -13.48 -14.31 -7.75
CA VAL A 153 -13.23 -13.25 -8.73
C VAL A 153 -12.51 -12.09 -8.05
N LEU A 154 -11.42 -11.65 -8.67
CA LEU A 154 -10.62 -10.52 -8.23
C LEU A 154 -11.25 -9.19 -8.67
N GLY A 155 -11.32 -8.23 -7.75
CA GLY A 155 -11.71 -6.86 -8.03
C GLY A 155 -10.55 -5.99 -8.53
N SER A 156 -10.81 -4.70 -8.69
CA SER A 156 -9.75 -3.72 -9.00
C SER A 156 -8.84 -3.49 -7.79
N VAL A 157 -7.56 -3.26 -8.04
CA VAL A 157 -6.59 -2.90 -7.01
C VAL A 157 -6.82 -1.46 -6.59
N GLN A 158 -6.95 -1.23 -5.29
CA GLN A 158 -7.01 0.11 -4.70
C GLN A 158 -5.68 0.41 -4.01
N MET A 159 -5.02 1.46 -4.47
CA MET A 159 -3.69 1.84 -3.99
C MET A 159 -3.78 2.86 -2.86
N SER A 160 -2.84 2.77 -1.93
CA SER A 160 -2.58 3.81 -0.95
C SER A 160 -2.07 5.10 -1.61
N ASN A 161 -2.32 6.23 -0.95
CA ASN A 161 -1.75 7.52 -1.33
C ASN A 161 -0.33 7.70 -0.79
N TYR A 162 0.03 6.95 0.26
CA TYR A 162 1.36 6.97 0.85
C TYR A 162 2.33 6.12 0.03
N VAL A 163 3.55 6.62 -0.12
CA VAL A 163 4.62 5.93 -0.81
C VAL A 163 5.79 5.77 0.16
N PHE A 164 6.15 4.52 0.42
CA PHE A 164 7.27 4.17 1.28
C PHE A 164 8.57 4.30 0.50
N PRO A 165 9.52 5.15 0.94
CA PRO A 165 10.91 4.96 0.53
C PRO A 165 11.41 3.61 1.05
N VAL A 166 12.14 2.89 0.20
CA VAL A 166 12.83 1.63 0.53
C VAL A 166 14.29 1.95 0.80
N VAL A 167 14.81 1.49 1.92
CA VAL A 167 16.11 1.92 2.46
C VAL A 167 16.88 0.77 3.09
N ASP A 168 18.20 0.88 3.19
CA ASP A 168 18.99 -0.02 4.04
C ASP A 168 18.93 0.44 5.50
N CYS A 169 18.36 -0.39 6.37
CA CYS A 169 18.22 -0.12 7.80
C CYS A 169 19.39 -0.71 8.60
N LEU A 170 19.78 -0.05 9.69
CA LEU A 170 20.91 -0.46 10.54
C LEU A 170 20.49 -1.35 11.69
#